data_AF-A0A7W5Z3N2-F1
#
_entry.id   AF-A0A7W5Z3N2-F1
#
_cell.length_a   1.000
_cell.length_b   1.000
_cell.length_c   1.000
_cell.angle_alpha   90.00
_cell.angle_beta   90.00
_cell.angle_gamma   90.00
#
_symmetry.space_group_name_H-M   'P 1'
#
loop_
_entity.id
_entity.type
_entity.pdbx_description
1 polymer ?
#
loop_
_entity_poly.entity_id
_entity_poly.type
_entity_poly.pdbx_seq_one_letter_code
_entity_poly.pdbx_strand_id
1 'polypeptide(L)'
;MDRGESDKAGAPASQPADAIGLPVLAAVVAIAFVAMLPYFYGYRLSGDDIWFLTLAIEGRDAIISNAIHVAQEQGRIGQVLMVPLNVLGSVIAGDAAGRIGILVAYTAQLMLFAVFVAQLLRRSSAAQQVWPFLFLLLVALHPLAFSFMPPNAYPLQNTIPFIVILLARLAMLRLRRARAPCRLCVALAQAAFALGMFVSEFAVAFGTALLIAEYLARYGWARAEGRSGSSGAIRVAFAPHFLVSDAAAALAVLVPYVVFRWMFPGTYEGNSIGGVSDPARVIITVFGHVRDGTAFPRLGGGLRSASPGDLVIALMLGLAVAVALYRTSAPVLSLAAPGWTLIVSLMLAAYVTLPVAVSAKYQSACVEWGACGYLDSRMSYLAVTVALMAAVAAGWRLCGQARDRRRFLIGACAALGVMAALVSIYNAGKARDMRHVHEVWLRADALVCAGPIPPDGMEAWVQQVDPSGFVVVNPPNQVADFWRVYAPWRAQRICQ
;
A
#
# COMPACT_ATOMS: atom_id res chain seq x y z
N MET A 1 -16.35 -9.34 70.74
CA MET A 1 -15.47 -9.69 69.60
C MET A 1 -16.40 -10.13 68.48
N ASP A 2 -16.98 -9.18 67.75
CA ASP A 2 -17.76 -9.45 66.54
C ASP A 2 -16.99 -8.85 65.36
N ARG A 3 -16.60 -9.71 64.42
CA ARG A 3 -15.83 -9.34 63.23
C ARG A 3 -16.79 -8.93 62.13
N GLY A 4 -16.49 -7.78 61.52
CA GLY A 4 -17.31 -7.13 60.50
C GLY A 4 -17.40 -7.89 59.18
N GLU A 5 -18.60 -7.81 58.61
CA GLU A 5 -18.86 -8.02 57.19
C GLU A 5 -18.29 -6.84 56.40
N SER A 6 -17.22 -7.10 55.65
CA SER A 6 -16.68 -6.13 54.71
C SER A 6 -17.51 -6.14 53.42
N ASP A 7 -18.06 -4.98 53.10
CA ASP A 7 -18.63 -4.63 51.80
C ASP A 7 -17.78 -5.14 50.63
N LYS A 8 -18.31 -6.12 49.90
CA LYS A 8 -17.85 -6.43 48.55
C LYS A 8 -18.32 -5.30 47.63
N ALA A 9 -17.50 -4.27 47.51
CA ALA A 9 -17.62 -3.25 46.48
C ALA A 9 -17.73 -3.94 45.10
N GLY A 10 -18.93 -3.89 44.51
CA GLY A 10 -19.18 -4.40 43.17
C GLY A 10 -18.28 -3.68 42.17
N ALA A 11 -17.50 -4.45 41.42
CA ALA A 11 -16.73 -3.92 40.31
C ALA A 11 -17.69 -3.21 39.33
N PRO A 12 -17.43 -1.95 38.94
CA PRO A 12 -18.31 -1.23 38.03
C PRO A 12 -18.41 -2.01 36.72
N ALA A 13 -19.64 -2.34 36.32
CA ALA A 13 -19.95 -2.94 35.03
C ALA A 13 -19.31 -2.09 33.93
N SER A 14 -18.34 -2.67 33.22
CA SER A 14 -17.68 -2.02 32.09
C SER A 14 -18.73 -1.64 31.06
N GLN A 15 -19.05 -0.36 30.94
CA GLN A 15 -19.89 0.14 29.87
C GLN A 15 -19.31 -0.33 28.53
N PRO A 16 -20.11 -0.95 27.65
CA PRO A 16 -19.64 -1.36 26.34
C PRO A 16 -19.08 -0.12 25.64
N ALA A 17 -17.83 -0.22 25.16
CA ALA A 17 -17.21 0.86 24.40
C ALA A 17 -18.16 1.27 23.28
N ASP A 18 -18.66 2.51 23.33
CA ASP A 18 -19.64 3.02 22.39
C ASP A 18 -19.19 2.71 20.97
N ALA A 19 -20.05 2.01 20.23
CA ALA A 19 -19.78 1.71 18.83
C ALA A 19 -19.57 3.02 18.08
N ILE A 20 -18.62 3.04 17.13
CA ILE A 20 -18.42 4.20 16.24
C ILE A 20 -19.77 4.50 15.58
N GLY A 21 -20.33 5.68 15.88
CA GLY A 21 -21.64 6.06 15.38
C GLY A 21 -21.67 6.06 13.85
N LEU A 22 -22.81 5.67 13.26
CA LEU A 22 -23.05 5.68 11.81
C LEU A 22 -22.63 7.01 11.12
N PRO A 23 -22.85 8.21 11.70
CA PRO A 23 -22.41 9.46 11.09
C PRO A 23 -20.89 9.58 10.93
N VAL A 24 -20.11 9.06 11.89
CA VAL A 24 -18.65 9.06 11.83
C VAL A 24 -18.17 8.12 10.72
N LEU A 25 -18.78 6.94 10.61
CA LEU A 25 -18.46 6.00 9.54
C LEU A 25 -18.79 6.58 8.16
N ALA A 26 -19.95 7.22 8.01
CA ALA A 26 -20.33 7.88 6.77
C ALA A 26 -19.34 8.99 6.39
N ALA A 27 -18.88 9.79 7.36
CA ALA A 27 -17.85 10.80 7.15
C ALA A 27 -16.51 10.18 6.71
N VAL A 28 -16.09 9.08 7.34
CA VAL A 28 -14.86 8.35 6.94
C VAL A 28 -14.95 7.88 5.48
N VAL A 29 -16.09 7.31 5.08
CA VAL A 29 -16.31 6.86 3.70
C VAL A 29 -16.32 8.02 2.72
N ALA A 30 -16.99 9.13 3.05
CA ALA A 30 -17.02 10.32 2.20
C ALA A 30 -15.63 10.94 2.02
N ILE A 31 -14.85 11.05 3.12
CA ILE A 31 -13.46 11.53 3.08
C ILE A 31 -12.61 10.61 2.19
N ALA A 32 -12.70 9.29 2.39
CA ALA A 32 -11.96 8.33 1.58
C ALA A 32 -12.31 8.45 0.10
N PHE A 33 -13.59 8.59 -0.23
CA PHE A 33 -14.03 8.78 -1.62
C PHE A 33 -13.42 10.05 -2.24
N VAL A 34 -13.53 11.19 -1.57
CA VAL A 34 -12.99 12.47 -2.08
C VAL A 34 -11.46 12.44 -2.17
N ALA A 35 -10.77 11.89 -1.17
CA ALA A 35 -9.30 11.80 -1.15
C ALA A 35 -8.76 10.87 -2.25
N MET A 36 -9.49 9.82 -2.59
CA MET A 36 -9.09 8.84 -3.60
C MET A 36 -9.57 9.16 -5.02
N LEU A 37 -10.52 10.10 -5.19
CA LEU A 37 -11.03 10.50 -6.50
C LEU A 37 -9.93 10.91 -7.51
N PRO A 38 -8.87 11.66 -7.14
CA PRO A 38 -7.79 12.00 -8.07
C PRO A 38 -7.10 10.80 -8.73
N TYR A 39 -7.09 9.64 -8.07
CA TYR A 39 -6.47 8.40 -8.57
C TYR A 39 -7.26 7.74 -9.70
N PHE A 40 -8.50 8.15 -9.93
CA PHE A 40 -9.32 7.63 -11.04
C PHE A 40 -8.79 8.07 -12.41
N TYR A 41 -8.12 9.23 -12.47
CA TYR A 41 -7.65 9.82 -13.70
C TYR A 41 -6.26 9.27 -14.03
N GLY A 42 -6.11 8.59 -15.16
CA GLY A 42 -4.82 8.09 -15.68
C GLY A 42 -4.57 6.60 -15.47
N TYR A 43 -4.26 5.94 -16.58
CA TYR A 43 -3.86 4.54 -16.71
C TYR A 43 -2.88 4.44 -17.87
N ARG A 44 -2.08 3.36 -17.90
CA ARG A 44 -1.03 3.15 -18.92
C ARG A 44 -0.08 4.33 -18.99
N LEU A 45 0.49 4.66 -17.83
CA LEU A 45 1.25 5.90 -17.62
C LEU A 45 2.76 5.69 -17.76
N SER A 46 3.20 4.43 -17.86
CA SER A 46 4.59 4.04 -18.02
C SER A 46 4.79 3.18 -19.26
N GLY A 47 6.04 3.11 -19.73
CA GLY A 47 6.42 2.18 -20.81
C GLY A 47 6.17 0.73 -20.46
N ASP A 48 6.26 0.36 -19.18
CA ASP A 48 5.94 -0.98 -18.71
C ASP A 48 4.45 -1.29 -18.83
N ASP A 49 3.57 -0.35 -18.47
CA ASP A 49 2.13 -0.54 -18.61
C ASP A 49 1.74 -0.75 -20.09
N ILE A 50 2.41 -0.05 -21.00
CA ILE A 50 2.19 -0.20 -22.45
C ILE A 50 2.76 -1.53 -22.93
N TRP A 51 3.94 -1.95 -22.48
CA TRP A 51 4.47 -3.29 -22.78
C TRP A 51 3.54 -4.40 -22.32
N PHE A 52 2.99 -4.32 -21.09
CA PHE A 52 1.99 -5.28 -20.61
C PHE A 52 0.73 -5.30 -21.48
N LEU A 53 0.29 -4.14 -21.97
CA LEU A 53 -0.83 -4.08 -22.90
C LEU A 53 -0.49 -4.71 -24.26
N THR A 54 0.72 -4.51 -24.78
CA THR A 54 1.19 -5.17 -26.01
C THR A 54 1.12 -6.69 -25.87
N LEU A 55 1.60 -7.25 -24.75
CA LEU A 55 1.46 -8.69 -24.48
C LEU A 55 -0.01 -9.14 -24.48
N ALA A 56 -0.92 -8.32 -23.98
CA ALA A 56 -2.36 -8.61 -24.03
C ALA A 56 -2.91 -8.65 -25.46
N ILE A 57 -2.38 -7.81 -26.35
CA ILE A 57 -2.74 -7.76 -27.77
C ILE A 57 -2.23 -9.00 -28.50
N GLU A 58 -0.98 -9.40 -28.23
CA GLU A 58 -0.35 -10.59 -28.82
C GLU A 58 -0.97 -11.91 -28.33
N GLY A 59 -1.59 -11.90 -27.14
CA GLY A 59 -2.42 -12.98 -26.64
C GLY A 59 -1.75 -13.85 -25.57
N ARG A 60 -2.44 -14.93 -25.20
CA ARG A 60 -2.08 -15.76 -24.03
C ARG A 60 -0.68 -16.35 -24.11
N ASP A 61 -0.27 -16.81 -25.28
CA ASP A 61 1.03 -17.46 -25.46
C ASP A 61 2.17 -16.46 -25.28
N ALA A 62 2.00 -15.21 -25.76
CA ALA A 62 2.94 -14.12 -25.53
C ALA A 62 3.05 -13.76 -24.05
N ILE A 63 1.92 -13.71 -23.31
CA ILE A 63 1.94 -13.47 -21.86
C ILE A 63 2.73 -14.55 -21.13
N ILE A 64 2.48 -15.83 -21.42
CA ILE A 64 3.13 -16.95 -20.73
C ILE A 64 4.62 -17.02 -21.09
N SER A 65 4.97 -16.90 -22.38
CA SER A 65 6.35 -16.97 -22.84
C SER A 65 7.18 -15.82 -22.27
N ASN A 66 6.65 -14.59 -22.27
CA ASN A 66 7.32 -13.43 -21.67
C ASN A 66 7.40 -13.55 -20.15
N ALA A 67 6.38 -14.07 -19.47
CA ALA A 67 6.44 -14.28 -18.02
C ALA A 67 7.56 -15.26 -17.63
N ILE A 68 7.72 -16.35 -18.39
CA ILE A 68 8.82 -17.31 -18.19
C ILE A 68 10.17 -16.67 -18.53
N HIS A 69 10.26 -15.98 -19.66
CA HIS A 69 11.49 -15.32 -20.11
C HIS A 69 11.99 -14.32 -19.06
N VAL A 70 11.11 -13.42 -18.62
CA VAL A 70 11.41 -12.39 -17.61
C VAL A 70 11.72 -13.02 -16.25
N ALA A 71 11.04 -14.13 -15.89
CA ALA A 71 11.39 -14.86 -14.68
C ALA A 71 12.83 -15.37 -14.73
N GLN A 72 13.22 -16.01 -15.84
CA GLN A 72 14.56 -16.56 -16.04
C GLN A 72 15.62 -15.46 -16.11
N GLU A 73 15.40 -14.42 -16.93
CA GLU A 73 16.34 -13.30 -17.11
C GLU A 73 16.60 -12.56 -15.80
N GLN A 74 15.56 -12.35 -14.98
CA GLN A 74 15.72 -11.65 -13.71
C GLN A 74 16.07 -12.58 -12.55
N GLY A 75 16.02 -13.89 -12.73
CA GLY A 75 16.15 -14.89 -11.66
C GLY A 75 15.05 -14.79 -10.59
N ARG A 76 13.80 -14.49 -11.02
CA ARG A 76 12.65 -14.19 -10.15
C ARG A 76 11.44 -15.03 -10.53
N ILE A 77 11.26 -16.19 -9.88
CA ILE A 77 10.15 -17.10 -10.18
C ILE A 77 8.76 -16.45 -10.04
N GLY A 78 8.60 -15.46 -9.15
CA GLY A 78 7.34 -14.72 -8.99
C GLY A 78 6.87 -14.00 -10.25
N GLN A 79 7.77 -13.69 -11.19
CA GLN A 79 7.42 -13.07 -12.48
C GLN A 79 6.41 -13.91 -13.28
N VAL A 80 6.42 -15.23 -13.11
CA VAL A 80 5.44 -16.14 -13.72
C VAL A 80 4.00 -15.80 -13.29
N LEU A 81 3.81 -15.28 -12.08
CA LEU A 81 2.50 -14.81 -11.59
C LEU A 81 2.33 -13.30 -11.76
N MET A 82 3.41 -12.54 -11.60
CA MET A 82 3.37 -11.09 -11.59
C MET A 82 3.11 -10.50 -12.99
N VAL A 83 3.73 -11.02 -14.04
CA VAL A 83 3.52 -10.54 -15.41
C VAL A 83 2.06 -10.70 -15.85
N PRO A 84 1.41 -11.88 -15.72
CA PRO A 84 -0.02 -12.01 -16.03
C PRO A 84 -0.91 -11.05 -15.22
N LEU A 85 -0.57 -10.81 -13.95
CA LEU A 85 -1.32 -9.89 -13.09
C LEU A 85 -1.18 -8.43 -13.55
N ASN A 86 0.01 -8.04 -14.01
CA ASN A 86 0.26 -6.72 -14.57
C ASN A 86 -0.44 -6.51 -15.92
N VAL A 87 -0.42 -7.54 -16.78
CA VAL A 87 -1.18 -7.56 -18.04
C VAL A 87 -2.68 -7.41 -17.76
N LEU A 88 -3.22 -8.15 -16.80
CA LEU A 88 -4.62 -7.99 -16.40
C LEU A 88 -4.90 -6.56 -15.93
N GLY A 89 -4.00 -6.01 -15.11
CA GLY A 89 -4.08 -4.63 -14.63
C GLY A 89 -4.10 -3.58 -15.75
N SER A 90 -3.21 -3.69 -16.74
CA SER A 90 -3.11 -2.75 -17.85
C SER A 90 -4.32 -2.81 -18.80
N VAL A 91 -4.92 -4.00 -18.95
CA VAL A 91 -6.14 -4.21 -19.73
C VAL A 91 -7.33 -3.57 -19.03
N ILE A 92 -7.65 -3.98 -17.79
CA ILE A 92 -8.86 -3.51 -17.10
C ILE A 92 -8.81 -2.02 -16.77
N ALA A 93 -7.62 -1.45 -16.59
CA ALA A 93 -7.47 -0.02 -16.35
C ALA A 93 -7.90 0.84 -17.56
N GLY A 94 -8.04 0.24 -18.75
CA GLY A 94 -8.53 0.92 -19.96
C GLY A 94 -9.96 1.44 -19.84
N ASP A 95 -10.80 0.77 -19.05
CA ASP A 95 -12.23 1.10 -18.94
C ASP A 95 -12.54 1.76 -17.59
N ALA A 96 -13.58 2.59 -17.54
CA ALA A 96 -13.98 3.29 -16.30
C ALA A 96 -14.34 2.32 -15.16
N ALA A 97 -15.06 1.23 -15.47
CA ALA A 97 -15.44 0.22 -14.48
C ALA A 97 -14.22 -0.50 -13.89
N GLY A 98 -13.23 -0.85 -14.73
CA GLY A 98 -12.01 -1.51 -14.24
C GLY A 98 -11.16 -0.58 -13.37
N ARG A 99 -11.09 0.73 -13.70
CA ARG A 99 -10.45 1.73 -12.83
C ARG A 99 -11.14 1.86 -11.47
N ILE A 100 -12.47 1.86 -11.44
CA ILE A 100 -13.23 1.82 -10.18
C ILE A 100 -12.89 0.56 -9.39
N GLY A 101 -12.86 -0.61 -10.05
CA GLY A 101 -12.50 -1.88 -9.42
C GLY A 101 -11.10 -1.87 -8.80
N ILE A 102 -10.09 -1.36 -9.53
CA ILE A 102 -8.72 -1.19 -9.05
C ILE A 102 -8.70 -0.27 -7.82
N LEU A 103 -9.38 0.87 -7.89
CA LEU A 103 -9.37 1.85 -6.80
C LEU A 103 -10.05 1.29 -5.55
N VAL A 104 -11.18 0.60 -5.71
CA VAL A 104 -11.88 -0.09 -4.62
C VAL A 104 -10.99 -1.15 -3.98
N ALA A 105 -10.30 -1.97 -4.79
CA ALA A 105 -9.37 -2.97 -4.28
C ALA A 105 -8.21 -2.31 -3.50
N TYR A 106 -7.63 -1.24 -4.03
CA TYR A 106 -6.55 -0.51 -3.39
C TYR A 106 -6.98 0.13 -2.06
N THR A 107 -8.14 0.80 -2.03
CA THR A 107 -8.69 1.35 -0.79
C THR A 107 -9.05 0.25 0.22
N ALA A 108 -9.58 -0.89 -0.25
CA ALA A 108 -9.84 -2.04 0.60
C ALA A 108 -8.56 -2.61 1.22
N GLN A 109 -7.44 -2.63 0.50
CA GLN A 109 -6.14 -3.00 1.04
C GLN A 109 -5.73 -2.08 2.21
N LEU A 110 -5.86 -0.76 2.05
CA LEU A 110 -5.54 0.20 3.11
C LEU A 110 -6.43 0.00 4.35
N MET A 111 -7.73 -0.25 4.13
CA MET A 111 -8.68 -0.55 5.20
C MET A 111 -8.35 -1.87 5.92
N LEU A 112 -8.06 -2.93 5.17
CA LEU A 112 -7.65 -4.22 5.73
C LEU A 112 -6.37 -4.12 6.56
N PHE A 113 -5.40 -3.32 6.11
CA PHE A 113 -4.19 -3.02 6.86
C PHE A 113 -4.51 -2.28 8.17
N ALA A 114 -5.37 -1.25 8.13
CA ALA A 114 -5.80 -0.54 9.33
C ALA A 114 -6.51 -1.45 10.33
N VAL A 115 -7.38 -2.34 9.85
CA VAL A 115 -8.05 -3.37 10.67
C VAL A 115 -7.04 -4.37 11.24
N PHE A 116 -6.06 -4.81 10.45
CA PHE A 116 -4.99 -5.69 10.92
C PHE A 116 -4.20 -5.06 12.06
N VAL A 117 -3.76 -3.82 11.91
CA VAL A 117 -3.05 -3.07 12.96
C VAL A 117 -3.93 -2.91 14.20
N ALA A 118 -5.21 -2.58 14.05
CA ALA A 118 -6.14 -2.50 15.18
C ALA A 118 -6.28 -3.84 15.92
N GLN A 119 -6.26 -4.96 15.21
CA GLN A 119 -6.27 -6.30 15.82
C GLN A 119 -4.96 -6.62 16.56
N LEU A 120 -3.82 -6.08 16.11
CA LEU A 120 -2.52 -6.21 16.79
C LEU A 120 -2.43 -5.34 18.06
N LEU A 121 -2.97 -4.13 18.02
CA LEU A 121 -2.92 -3.18 19.15
C LEU A 121 -4.00 -3.44 20.20
N ARG A 122 -4.81 -4.49 20.00
CA ARG A 122 -5.93 -4.92 20.84
C ARG A 122 -5.49 -5.36 22.23
N ARG A 123 -5.30 -4.40 23.14
CA ARG A 123 -5.20 -4.64 24.59
C ARG A 123 -6.51 -4.36 25.34
N SER A 124 -7.37 -3.51 24.77
CA SER A 124 -8.70 -3.21 25.29
C SER A 124 -9.74 -3.32 24.17
N SER A 125 -11.02 -3.39 24.52
CA SER A 125 -12.14 -3.25 23.57
C SER A 125 -12.03 -1.93 22.80
N ALA A 126 -11.66 -0.84 23.48
CA ALA A 126 -11.46 0.48 22.88
C ALA A 126 -10.34 0.47 21.83
N ALA A 127 -9.21 -0.22 22.05
CA ALA A 127 -8.11 -0.28 21.09
C ALA A 127 -8.48 -0.95 19.75
N GLN A 128 -9.57 -1.71 19.68
CA GLN A 128 -10.07 -2.27 18.41
C GLN A 128 -10.62 -1.19 17.47
N GLN A 129 -10.98 -0.03 18.01
CA GLN A 129 -11.57 1.09 17.27
C GLN A 129 -10.51 2.10 16.78
N VAL A 130 -9.21 1.77 16.78
CA VAL A 130 -8.17 2.64 16.19
C VAL A 130 -8.18 2.64 14.66
N TRP A 131 -8.83 1.64 14.04
CA TRP A 131 -8.82 1.46 12.58
C TRP A 131 -9.37 2.67 11.79
N PRO A 132 -10.43 3.40 12.20
CA PRO A 132 -10.92 4.52 11.40
C PRO A 132 -9.95 5.69 11.41
N PHE A 133 -9.31 5.97 12.56
CA PHE A 133 -8.28 7.01 12.65
C PHE A 133 -7.10 6.67 11.73
N LEU A 134 -6.62 5.43 11.79
CA LEU A 134 -5.51 4.98 10.95
C LEU A 134 -5.90 4.98 9.46
N PHE A 135 -7.09 4.50 9.11
CA PHE A 135 -7.59 4.49 7.74
C PHE A 135 -7.74 5.91 7.18
N LEU A 136 -8.27 6.85 7.96
CA LEU A 136 -8.34 8.27 7.58
C LEU A 136 -6.96 8.83 7.25
N LEU A 137 -5.94 8.54 8.07
CA LEU A 137 -4.57 8.96 7.76
C LEU A 137 -4.05 8.31 6.47
N LEU A 138 -4.29 7.01 6.29
CA LEU A 138 -3.83 6.25 5.13
C LEU A 138 -4.44 6.72 3.80
N VAL A 139 -5.66 7.25 3.81
CA VAL A 139 -6.30 7.79 2.58
C VAL A 139 -6.04 9.27 2.41
N ALA A 140 -6.13 10.07 3.48
CA ALA A 140 -6.04 11.53 3.40
C ALA A 140 -4.60 12.04 3.20
N LEU A 141 -3.60 11.29 3.66
CA LEU A 141 -2.19 11.63 3.48
C LEU A 141 -1.53 10.81 2.37
N HIS A 142 -2.32 10.12 1.54
CA HIS A 142 -1.80 9.32 0.45
C HIS A 142 -1.38 10.22 -0.71
N PRO A 143 -0.09 10.24 -1.12
CA PRO A 143 0.34 11.05 -2.25
C PRO A 143 0.09 10.36 -3.58
N LEU A 144 -0.34 11.09 -4.60
CA LEU A 144 -0.49 10.61 -5.98
C LEU A 144 0.86 10.69 -6.68
N ALA A 145 1.58 9.56 -6.68
CA ALA A 145 2.87 9.39 -7.34
C ALA A 145 2.70 8.28 -8.37
N PHE A 146 2.28 8.66 -9.58
CA PHE A 146 1.71 7.71 -10.53
C PHE A 146 2.73 6.97 -11.39
N SER A 147 3.93 7.52 -11.57
CA SER A 147 4.88 7.00 -12.57
C SER A 147 5.40 5.58 -12.26
N PHE A 148 5.53 5.21 -10.98
CA PHE A 148 6.13 3.94 -10.57
C PHE A 148 5.45 3.29 -9.36
N MET A 149 4.21 3.68 -9.05
CA MET A 149 3.52 3.17 -7.87
C MET A 149 2.03 2.91 -8.10
N PRO A 150 1.46 1.89 -7.44
CA PRO A 150 0.03 1.69 -7.41
C PRO A 150 -0.69 2.88 -6.72
N PRO A 151 -1.99 3.10 -7.04
CA PRO A 151 -2.83 2.24 -7.88
C PRO A 151 -2.79 2.55 -9.39
N ASN A 152 -2.02 3.54 -9.85
CA ASN A 152 -2.08 3.95 -11.26
C ASN A 152 -1.10 3.21 -12.16
N ALA A 153 0.14 2.98 -11.69
CA ALA A 153 1.08 2.08 -12.34
C ALA A 153 1.10 0.74 -11.60
N TYR A 154 1.24 -0.36 -12.35
CA TYR A 154 1.25 -1.72 -11.80
C TYR A 154 0.07 -1.98 -10.82
N PRO A 155 -1.18 -1.63 -11.19
CA PRO A 155 -2.32 -1.48 -10.28
C PRO A 155 -2.61 -2.72 -9.42
N LEU A 156 -2.40 -3.91 -9.99
CA LEU A 156 -2.70 -5.18 -9.33
C LEU A 156 -1.47 -5.82 -8.67
N GLN A 157 -0.26 -5.43 -9.10
CA GLN A 157 1.01 -6.08 -8.75
C GLN A 157 1.20 -6.29 -7.26
N ASN A 158 1.02 -5.22 -6.49
CA ASN A 158 1.11 -5.26 -5.03
C ASN A 158 -0.27 -5.37 -4.38
N THR A 159 -1.30 -4.82 -5.03
CA THR A 159 -2.64 -4.70 -4.46
C THR A 159 -3.26 -6.05 -4.15
N ILE A 160 -3.30 -6.96 -5.13
CA ILE A 160 -3.93 -8.26 -4.95
C ILE A 160 -3.15 -9.14 -3.96
N PRO A 161 -1.82 -9.29 -4.09
CA PRO A 161 -1.05 -10.08 -3.13
C PRO A 161 -1.17 -9.55 -1.70
N PHE A 162 -1.19 -8.23 -1.49
CA PHE A 162 -1.29 -7.65 -0.17
C PHE A 162 -2.67 -7.86 0.46
N ILE A 163 -3.75 -7.78 -0.34
CA ILE A 163 -5.10 -8.15 0.14
C ILE A 163 -5.13 -9.60 0.58
N VAL A 164 -4.59 -10.53 -0.23
CA VAL A 164 -4.55 -11.96 0.10
C VAL A 164 -3.76 -12.19 1.39
N ILE A 165 -2.57 -11.58 1.51
CA ILE A 165 -1.75 -11.64 2.73
C ILE A 165 -2.52 -11.12 3.94
N LEU A 166 -3.13 -9.93 3.85
CA LEU A 166 -3.86 -9.30 4.96
C LEU A 166 -5.07 -10.13 5.39
N LEU A 167 -5.88 -10.63 4.45
CA LEU A 167 -7.02 -11.49 4.74
C LEU A 167 -6.57 -12.79 5.42
N ALA A 168 -5.52 -13.43 4.90
CA ALA A 168 -4.96 -14.62 5.50
C ALA A 168 -4.47 -14.36 6.93
N ARG A 169 -3.73 -13.27 7.17
CA ARG A 169 -3.26 -12.92 8.54
C ARG A 169 -4.40 -12.55 9.47
N LEU A 170 -5.42 -11.82 9.00
CA LEU A 170 -6.63 -11.52 9.79
C LEU A 170 -7.39 -12.80 10.16
N ALA A 171 -7.53 -13.75 9.23
CA ALA A 171 -8.12 -15.05 9.49
C ALA A 171 -7.30 -15.83 10.52
N MET A 172 -5.96 -15.85 10.38
CA MET A 172 -5.06 -16.49 11.35
C MET A 172 -5.17 -15.89 12.76
N LEU A 173 -5.23 -14.56 12.87
CA LEU A 173 -5.45 -13.88 14.16
C LEU A 173 -6.76 -14.30 14.83
N ARG A 174 -7.82 -14.56 14.06
CA ARG A 174 -9.10 -15.07 14.57
C ARG A 174 -9.01 -16.54 14.95
N LEU A 175 -8.50 -17.39 14.05
CA LEU A 175 -8.40 -18.84 14.25
C LEU A 175 -7.54 -19.18 15.47
N ARG A 176 -6.40 -18.50 15.66
CA ARG A 176 -5.49 -18.75 16.78
C ARG A 176 -6.06 -18.36 18.15
N ARG A 177 -7.19 -17.63 18.19
CA ARG A 177 -7.93 -17.30 19.42
C ARG A 177 -9.00 -18.35 19.76
N ALA A 178 -9.39 -19.19 18.80
CA ALA A 178 -10.34 -20.25 19.05
C ALA A 178 -9.71 -21.35 19.92
N ARG A 179 -10.49 -21.95 20.84
CA ARG A 179 -10.03 -23.06 21.69
C ARG A 179 -9.62 -24.29 20.87
N ALA A 180 -10.31 -24.54 19.76
CA ALA A 180 -10.05 -25.63 18.82
C ALA A 180 -10.19 -25.12 17.38
N PRO A 181 -9.14 -24.53 16.78
CA PRO A 181 -9.22 -24.05 15.40
C PRO A 181 -9.38 -25.23 14.43
N CYS A 182 -10.23 -25.05 13.42
CA CYS A 182 -10.33 -26.00 12.31
C CYS A 182 -8.97 -26.08 11.58
N ARG A 183 -8.35 -27.27 11.58
CA ARG A 183 -7.03 -27.49 10.96
C ARG A 183 -7.03 -27.16 9.47
N LEU A 184 -8.10 -27.49 8.75
CA LEU A 184 -8.26 -27.16 7.33
C LEU A 184 -8.27 -25.64 7.12
N CYS A 185 -9.00 -24.88 7.95
CA CYS A 185 -9.03 -23.42 7.82
C CYS A 185 -7.66 -22.79 8.11
N VAL A 186 -6.90 -23.33 9.07
CA VAL A 186 -5.52 -22.89 9.33
C VAL A 186 -4.62 -23.19 8.13
N ALA A 187 -4.71 -24.39 7.56
CA ALA A 187 -3.93 -24.77 6.38
C ALA A 187 -4.26 -23.89 5.17
N LEU A 188 -5.55 -23.64 4.90
CA LEU A 188 -5.99 -22.76 3.80
C LEU A 188 -5.51 -21.32 4.00
N ALA A 189 -5.57 -20.79 5.23
CA ALA A 189 -5.06 -19.45 5.52
C ALA A 189 -3.53 -19.37 5.34
N GLN A 190 -2.77 -20.39 5.75
CA GLN A 190 -1.32 -20.44 5.52
C GLN A 190 -0.97 -20.60 4.04
N ALA A 191 -1.73 -21.42 3.29
CA ALA A 191 -1.55 -21.57 1.85
C ALA A 191 -1.83 -20.24 1.11
N ALA A 192 -2.92 -19.54 1.47
CA ALA A 192 -3.21 -18.22 0.93
C ALA A 192 -2.12 -17.20 1.27
N PHE A 193 -1.60 -17.22 2.50
CA PHE A 193 -0.49 -16.35 2.92
C PHE A 193 0.78 -16.63 2.11
N ALA A 194 1.16 -17.90 1.93
CA ALA A 194 2.30 -18.30 1.11
C ALA A 194 2.10 -17.90 -0.36
N LEU A 195 0.91 -18.16 -0.94
CA LEU A 195 0.60 -17.79 -2.32
C LEU A 195 0.68 -16.27 -2.54
N GLY A 196 0.16 -15.49 -1.61
CA GLY A 196 0.28 -14.03 -1.66
C GLY A 196 1.73 -13.57 -1.64
N MET A 197 2.56 -14.11 -0.74
CA MET A 197 4.00 -13.81 -0.70
C MET A 197 4.75 -14.28 -1.96
N PHE A 198 4.30 -15.36 -2.61
CA PHE A 198 4.99 -15.96 -3.76
C PHE A 198 5.06 -15.03 -4.98
N VAL A 199 4.12 -14.09 -5.12
CA VAL A 199 4.00 -13.24 -6.30
C VAL A 199 5.22 -12.33 -6.53
N SER A 200 5.82 -11.79 -5.47
CA SER A 200 6.98 -10.89 -5.60
C SER A 200 7.80 -10.78 -4.33
N GLU A 201 9.07 -10.34 -4.43
CA GLU A 201 9.88 -10.05 -3.22
C GLU A 201 9.25 -8.96 -2.34
N PHE A 202 8.52 -8.01 -2.95
CA PHE A 202 7.77 -7.00 -2.21
C PHE A 202 6.69 -7.65 -1.34
N ALA A 203 5.97 -8.63 -1.88
CA ALA A 203 4.99 -9.39 -1.11
C ALA A 203 5.63 -10.22 -0.01
N VAL A 204 6.82 -10.79 -0.23
CA VAL A 204 7.61 -11.44 0.83
C VAL A 204 7.95 -10.45 1.94
N ALA A 205 8.57 -9.31 1.60
CA ALA A 205 8.97 -8.28 2.58
C ALA A 205 7.77 -7.74 3.37
N PHE A 206 6.65 -7.50 2.70
CA PHE A 206 5.40 -7.11 3.35
C PHE A 206 4.89 -8.21 4.30
N GLY A 207 4.78 -9.46 3.81
CA GLY A 207 4.29 -10.59 4.60
C GLY A 207 5.14 -10.87 5.84
N THR A 208 6.46 -10.86 5.72
CA THR A 208 7.38 -11.05 6.85
C THR A 208 7.35 -9.86 7.81
N ALA A 209 7.19 -8.63 7.33
CA ALA A 209 6.99 -7.46 8.20
C ALA A 209 5.72 -7.60 9.06
N LEU A 210 4.61 -8.09 8.49
CA LEU A 210 3.39 -8.37 9.25
C LEU A 210 3.58 -9.50 10.28
N LEU A 211 4.35 -10.54 9.95
CA LEU A 211 4.72 -11.59 10.91
C LEU A 211 5.50 -11.01 12.08
N ILE A 212 6.54 -10.22 11.81
CA ILE A 212 7.35 -9.56 12.86
C ILE A 212 6.44 -8.73 13.77
N ALA A 213 5.56 -7.89 13.19
CA ALA A 213 4.61 -7.09 13.94
C ALA A 213 3.68 -7.96 14.80
N GLU A 214 3.18 -9.07 14.27
CA GLU A 214 2.31 -10.00 14.98
C GLU A 214 3.01 -10.68 16.16
N TYR A 215 4.25 -11.16 15.99
CA TYR A 215 5.04 -11.77 17.07
C TYR A 215 5.37 -10.75 18.17
N LEU A 216 5.73 -9.51 17.81
CA LEU A 216 5.94 -8.43 18.77
C LEU A 216 4.65 -8.07 19.53
N ALA A 217 3.51 -8.01 18.84
CA ALA A 217 2.21 -7.77 19.47
C ALA A 217 1.85 -8.88 20.47
N ARG A 218 2.07 -10.15 20.11
CA ARG A 218 1.85 -11.30 21.00
C ARG A 218 2.70 -11.28 22.23
N TYR A 219 3.99 -10.97 22.08
CA TYR A 219 4.88 -10.76 23.21
C TYR A 219 4.34 -9.66 24.14
N GLY A 220 3.88 -8.55 23.54
CA GLY A 220 3.18 -7.50 24.27
C GLY A 220 1.93 -7.98 25.01
N TRP A 221 1.07 -8.77 24.38
CA TRP A 221 -0.14 -9.33 25.00
C TRP A 221 0.21 -10.25 26.17
N ALA A 222 1.13 -11.20 25.97
CA ALA A 222 1.53 -12.16 26.99
C ALA A 222 2.12 -11.47 28.24
N ARG A 223 2.94 -10.42 28.06
CA ARG A 223 3.43 -9.60 29.18
C ARG A 223 2.31 -8.89 29.95
N ALA A 224 1.29 -8.42 29.25
CA ALA A 224 0.19 -7.68 29.87
C ALA A 224 -0.76 -8.59 30.67
N GLU A 225 -0.90 -9.85 30.26
CA GLU A 225 -1.71 -10.86 30.96
C GLU A 225 -1.03 -11.41 32.23
N GLY A 226 0.12 -10.87 32.65
CA GLY A 226 0.84 -11.32 33.85
C GLY A 226 1.45 -12.72 33.73
N ARG A 227 1.51 -13.29 32.51
CA ARG A 227 2.09 -14.61 32.28
C ARG A 227 3.63 -14.54 32.37
N SER A 228 4.15 -14.92 33.54
CA SER A 228 5.54 -15.31 33.84
C SER A 228 6.68 -14.56 33.12
N GLY A 229 7.15 -13.44 33.68
CA GLY A 229 8.42 -12.79 33.30
C GLY A 229 8.63 -12.51 31.80
N SER A 230 9.82 -12.08 31.41
CA SER A 230 10.15 -11.90 29.99
C SER A 230 10.20 -13.24 29.24
N SER A 231 10.75 -14.28 29.87
CA SER A 231 10.96 -15.60 29.24
C SER A 231 9.65 -16.36 28.97
N GLY A 232 8.66 -16.26 29.86
CA GLY A 232 7.34 -16.87 29.63
C GLY A 232 6.57 -16.17 28.53
N ALA A 233 6.63 -14.84 28.47
CA ALA A 233 6.03 -14.06 27.38
C ALA A 233 6.64 -14.42 26.01
N ILE A 234 7.96 -14.63 25.93
CA ILE A 234 8.62 -15.12 24.70
C ILE A 234 8.10 -16.52 24.34
N ARG A 235 8.06 -17.45 25.29
CA ARG A 235 7.59 -18.82 25.05
C ARG A 235 6.14 -18.86 24.54
N VAL A 236 5.28 -17.98 25.04
CA VAL A 236 3.88 -17.86 24.59
C VAL A 236 3.81 -17.22 23.19
N ALA A 237 4.55 -16.13 22.97
CA ALA A 237 4.54 -15.43 21.67
C ALA A 237 5.06 -16.31 20.53
N PHE A 238 6.12 -17.09 20.81
CA PHE A 238 6.79 -17.99 19.88
C PHE A 238 6.43 -19.46 20.13
N ALA A 239 5.17 -19.74 20.49
CA ALA A 239 4.72 -21.10 20.70
C ALA A 239 5.04 -21.97 19.46
N PRO A 240 5.61 -23.19 19.62
CA PRO A 240 6.21 -23.94 18.51
C PRO A 240 5.26 -24.17 17.33
N HIS A 241 3.99 -24.49 17.60
CA HIS A 241 3.00 -24.74 16.55
C HIS A 241 2.70 -23.50 15.69
N PHE A 242 2.77 -22.28 16.25
CA PHE A 242 2.65 -21.06 15.47
C PHE A 242 3.89 -20.82 14.63
N LEU A 243 5.06 -20.90 15.27
CA LEU A 243 6.35 -20.67 14.63
C LEU A 243 6.56 -21.63 13.46
N VAL A 244 6.33 -22.93 13.66
CA VAL A 244 6.45 -23.95 12.61
C VAL A 244 5.50 -23.68 11.46
N SER A 245 4.24 -23.30 11.75
CA SER A 245 3.26 -23.02 10.67
C SER A 245 3.64 -21.80 9.83
N ASP A 246 4.11 -20.72 10.46
CA ASP A 246 4.52 -19.50 9.75
C ASP A 246 5.87 -19.70 9.04
N ALA A 247 6.80 -20.44 9.66
CA ALA A 247 8.08 -20.80 9.05
C ALA A 247 7.89 -21.71 7.83
N ALA A 248 6.97 -22.69 7.90
CA ALA A 248 6.65 -23.54 6.76
C ALA A 248 6.08 -22.72 5.59
N ALA A 249 5.18 -21.77 5.85
CA ALA A 249 4.65 -20.87 4.82
C ALA A 249 5.73 -19.97 4.21
N ALA A 250 6.64 -19.43 5.03
CA ALA A 250 7.77 -18.63 4.54
C ALA A 250 8.76 -19.47 3.72
N LEU A 251 9.12 -20.67 4.19
CA LEU A 251 10.01 -21.59 3.48
C LEU A 251 9.42 -22.09 2.17
N ALA A 252 8.11 -22.33 2.12
CA ALA A 252 7.39 -22.69 0.89
C ALA A 252 7.51 -21.62 -0.21
N VAL A 253 7.82 -20.38 0.16
CA VAL A 253 8.10 -19.29 -0.79
C VAL A 253 9.60 -19.14 -1.03
N LEU A 254 10.40 -19.04 0.04
CA LEU A 254 11.83 -18.76 -0.07
C LEU A 254 12.61 -19.87 -0.77
N VAL A 255 12.29 -21.14 -0.51
CA VAL A 255 13.02 -22.27 -1.11
C VAL A 255 12.88 -22.27 -2.63
N PRO A 256 11.67 -22.21 -3.23
CA PRO A 256 11.55 -22.07 -4.69
C PRO A 256 12.26 -20.84 -5.25
N TYR A 257 12.19 -19.69 -4.57
CA TYR A 257 12.89 -18.48 -5.03
C TYR A 257 14.39 -18.66 -5.08
N VAL A 258 15.00 -19.21 -4.02
CA VAL A 258 16.44 -19.44 -3.93
C VAL A 258 16.89 -20.48 -4.96
N VAL A 259 16.17 -21.61 -5.05
CA VAL A 259 16.48 -22.67 -6.03
C VAL A 259 16.36 -22.15 -7.45
N PHE A 260 15.29 -21.42 -7.77
CA PHE A 260 15.10 -20.84 -9.10
C PHE A 260 16.20 -19.82 -9.44
N ARG A 261 16.56 -18.94 -8.51
CA ARG A 261 17.63 -17.97 -8.69
C ARG A 261 19.00 -18.62 -8.85
N TRP A 262 19.22 -19.78 -8.23
CA TRP A 262 20.45 -20.55 -8.42
C TRP A 262 20.53 -21.16 -9.82
N MET A 263 19.42 -21.69 -10.33
CA MET A 263 19.35 -22.22 -11.70
C MET A 263 19.41 -21.14 -12.78
N PHE A 264 18.83 -19.97 -12.50
CA PHE A 264 18.77 -18.82 -13.40
C PHE A 264 19.34 -17.58 -12.69
N PRO A 265 20.68 -17.43 -12.66
CA PRO A 265 21.31 -16.25 -12.05
C PRO A 265 20.90 -15.00 -12.83
N GLY A 266 20.16 -14.11 -12.17
CA GLY A 266 19.61 -12.92 -12.81
C GLY A 266 20.68 -11.96 -13.32
N THR A 267 20.53 -11.49 -14.56
CA THR A 267 21.38 -10.45 -15.18
C THR A 267 20.85 -9.04 -14.92
N TYR A 268 19.62 -8.93 -14.42
CA TYR A 268 18.96 -7.66 -14.12
C TYR A 268 19.54 -6.96 -12.88
N GLU A 269 20.19 -5.81 -13.07
CA GLU A 269 20.85 -5.04 -12.00
C GLU A 269 19.93 -4.66 -10.84
N GLY A 270 18.63 -4.44 -11.11
CA GLY A 270 17.63 -4.13 -10.09
C GLY A 270 17.37 -5.26 -9.09
N ASN A 271 17.95 -6.44 -9.32
CA ASN A 271 17.93 -7.56 -8.38
C ASN A 271 19.33 -7.89 -7.83
N SER A 272 20.36 -7.09 -8.17
CA SER A 272 21.71 -7.28 -7.63
C SER A 272 21.80 -6.78 -6.19
N ILE A 273 22.69 -7.39 -5.39
CA ILE A 273 23.07 -6.91 -4.04
C ILE A 273 24.34 -6.06 -4.09
N GLY A 274 24.74 -5.60 -5.28
CA GLY A 274 26.02 -4.92 -5.51
C GLY A 274 26.17 -3.60 -4.76
N GLY A 275 25.05 -2.99 -4.33
CA GLY A 275 25.06 -1.76 -3.55
C GLY A 275 25.34 -1.94 -2.06
N VAL A 276 25.43 -3.18 -1.55
CA VAL A 276 25.66 -3.45 -0.12
C VAL A 276 27.04 -2.97 0.36
N SER A 277 28.00 -2.81 -0.55
CA SER A 277 29.35 -2.34 -0.26
C SER A 277 29.44 -0.85 0.12
N ASP A 278 28.37 -0.08 -0.11
CA ASP A 278 28.27 1.34 0.29
C ASP A 278 27.11 1.54 1.29
N PRO A 279 27.37 1.35 2.61
CA PRO A 279 26.35 1.50 3.64
C PRO A 279 25.73 2.90 3.69
N ALA A 280 26.47 3.94 3.30
CA ALA A 280 25.97 5.31 3.29
C ALA A 280 24.91 5.47 2.21
N ARG A 281 25.17 4.99 0.98
CA ARG A 281 24.16 4.95 -0.09
C ARG A 281 22.96 4.09 0.27
N VAL A 282 23.14 2.96 0.96
CA VAL A 282 22.02 2.14 1.45
C VAL A 282 21.13 2.95 2.39
N ILE A 283 21.71 3.64 3.39
CA ILE A 283 20.94 4.45 4.36
C ILE A 283 20.21 5.60 3.66
N ILE A 284 20.88 6.31 2.75
CA ILE A 284 20.28 7.40 1.97
C ILE A 284 19.11 6.87 1.14
N THR A 285 19.28 5.72 0.49
CA THR A 285 18.26 5.11 -0.36
C THR A 285 17.07 4.62 0.47
N VAL A 286 17.29 3.97 1.62
CA VAL A 286 16.22 3.62 2.57
C VAL A 286 15.42 4.85 2.97
N PHE A 287 16.11 5.92 3.41
CA PHE A 287 15.43 7.14 3.82
C PHE A 287 14.68 7.79 2.65
N GLY A 288 15.29 7.85 1.47
CA GLY A 288 14.70 8.37 0.24
C GLY A 288 13.42 7.63 -0.13
N HIS A 289 13.44 6.30 -0.16
CA HIS A 289 12.28 5.47 -0.49
C HIS A 289 11.16 5.62 0.55
N VAL A 290 11.49 5.68 1.85
CA VAL A 290 10.51 5.93 2.92
C VAL A 290 9.88 7.32 2.78
N ARG A 291 10.71 8.36 2.60
CA ARG A 291 10.26 9.74 2.41
C ARG A 291 9.39 9.89 1.18
N ASP A 292 9.83 9.35 0.04
CA ASP A 292 9.14 9.45 -1.25
C ASP A 292 7.88 8.59 -1.33
N GLY A 293 7.67 7.66 -0.39
CA GLY A 293 6.39 6.98 -0.18
C GLY A 293 5.32 7.85 0.49
N THR A 294 5.72 8.95 1.12
CA THR A 294 4.85 9.74 2.00
C THR A 294 4.41 11.07 1.38
N ALA A 295 3.51 11.77 2.09
CA ALA A 295 3.09 13.12 1.76
C ALA A 295 4.22 14.16 1.80
N PHE A 296 5.24 13.97 2.65
CA PHE A 296 6.20 15.01 3.01
C PHE A 296 6.89 15.72 1.84
N PRO A 297 7.48 15.02 0.83
CA PRO A 297 8.13 15.70 -0.29
C PRO A 297 7.16 16.42 -1.23
N ARG A 298 5.84 16.29 -1.02
CA ARG A 298 4.79 16.80 -1.90
C ARG A 298 3.92 17.87 -1.24
N LEU A 299 4.12 18.14 0.05
CA LEU A 299 3.37 19.16 0.77
C LEU A 299 3.58 20.54 0.13
N GLY A 300 2.49 21.17 -0.29
CA GLY A 300 2.52 22.48 -0.95
C GLY A 300 2.90 22.45 -2.43
N GLY A 301 3.25 21.29 -2.97
CA GLY A 301 3.41 21.12 -4.41
C GLY A 301 2.10 21.39 -5.13
N GLY A 302 2.14 22.21 -6.18
CA GLY A 302 0.96 22.59 -6.95
C GLY A 302 0.12 23.74 -6.36
N LEU A 303 0.48 24.31 -5.20
CA LEU A 303 -0.24 25.46 -4.63
C LEU A 303 -0.36 26.64 -5.60
N ARG A 304 0.72 26.95 -6.33
CA ARG A 304 0.77 28.07 -7.27
C ARG A 304 -0.06 27.83 -8.54
N SER A 305 -0.35 26.57 -8.87
CA SER A 305 -1.09 26.16 -10.07
C SER A 305 -2.46 25.56 -9.74
N ALA A 306 -2.90 25.66 -8.48
CA ALA A 306 -4.19 25.17 -8.03
C ALA A 306 -5.32 26.09 -8.51
N SER A 307 -6.39 25.52 -9.05
CA SER A 307 -7.59 26.29 -9.35
C SER A 307 -8.31 26.70 -8.05
N PRO A 308 -9.14 27.76 -8.05
CA PRO A 308 -9.96 28.12 -6.89
C PRO A 308 -10.83 26.95 -6.39
N GLY A 309 -11.35 26.13 -7.32
CA GLY A 309 -12.13 24.93 -6.99
C GLY A 309 -11.31 23.88 -6.21
N ASP A 310 -10.07 23.62 -6.64
CA ASP A 310 -9.19 22.68 -5.94
C ASP A 310 -8.86 23.16 -4.52
N LEU A 311 -8.64 24.47 -4.35
CA LEU A 311 -8.36 25.08 -3.05
C LEU A 311 -9.54 24.92 -2.09
N VAL A 312 -10.77 25.14 -2.56
CA VAL A 312 -12.00 24.95 -1.77
C VAL A 312 -12.17 23.48 -1.38
N ILE A 313 -12.04 22.55 -2.33
CA ILE A 313 -12.15 21.11 -2.06
C ILE A 313 -11.09 20.67 -1.04
N ALA A 314 -9.85 21.12 -1.21
CA ALA A 314 -8.76 20.80 -0.30
C ALA A 314 -8.98 21.36 1.11
N LEU A 315 -9.44 22.60 1.24
CA LEU A 315 -9.77 23.19 2.53
C LEU A 315 -10.88 22.41 3.25
N MET A 316 -11.95 22.08 2.52
CA MET A 316 -13.08 21.30 3.04
C MET A 316 -12.64 19.89 3.45
N LEU A 317 -11.82 19.23 2.63
CA LEU A 317 -11.27 17.92 2.95
C LEU A 317 -10.36 17.99 4.18
N GLY A 318 -9.47 18.97 4.27
CA GLY A 318 -8.59 19.17 5.42
C GLY A 318 -9.35 19.40 6.73
N LEU A 319 -10.40 20.23 6.69
CA LEU A 319 -11.28 20.46 7.83
C LEU A 319 -12.04 19.18 8.22
N ALA A 320 -12.61 18.47 7.24
CA ALA A 320 -13.32 17.22 7.48
C ALA A 320 -12.41 16.15 8.10
N VAL A 321 -11.18 16.02 7.59
CA VAL A 321 -10.14 15.13 8.14
C VAL A 321 -9.78 15.51 9.56
N ALA A 322 -9.53 16.79 9.86
CA ALA A 322 -9.21 17.24 11.21
C ALA A 322 -10.32 16.92 12.21
N VAL A 323 -11.58 17.18 11.84
CA VAL A 323 -12.75 16.89 12.68
C VAL A 323 -12.92 15.38 12.86
N ALA A 324 -12.82 14.59 11.78
CA ALA A 324 -12.97 13.14 11.84
C ALA A 324 -11.86 12.50 12.71
N LEU A 325 -10.60 12.90 12.52
CA LEU A 325 -9.48 12.44 13.35
C LEU A 325 -9.69 12.78 14.84
N TYR A 326 -10.15 13.99 15.14
CA TYR A 326 -10.48 14.38 16.52
C TYR A 326 -11.59 13.51 17.11
N ARG A 327 -12.62 13.19 16.34
CA ARG A 327 -13.74 12.33 16.78
C ARG A 327 -13.33 10.87 16.98
N THR A 328 -12.33 10.40 16.23
CA THR A 328 -11.86 9.00 16.30
C THR A 328 -10.56 8.83 17.11
N SER A 329 -10.10 9.87 17.82
CA SER A 329 -8.80 9.82 18.51
C SER A 329 -8.83 9.05 19.83
N ALA A 330 -9.97 8.97 20.52
CA ALA A 330 -10.03 8.39 21.88
C ALA A 330 -9.41 6.98 21.99
N PRO A 331 -9.69 6.02 21.07
CA PRO A 331 -8.99 4.75 21.00
C PRO A 331 -7.47 4.87 20.86
N VAL A 332 -7.00 5.80 20.02
CA VAL A 332 -5.56 6.02 19.74
C VAL A 332 -4.84 6.55 20.97
N LEU A 333 -5.46 7.46 21.72
CA LEU A 333 -4.87 8.01 22.94
C LEU A 333 -4.74 6.95 24.06
N SER A 334 -5.51 5.86 23.97
CA SER A 334 -5.46 4.73 24.90
C SER A 334 -4.39 3.68 24.56
N LEU A 335 -3.64 3.84 23.46
CA LEU A 335 -2.60 2.90 23.05
C LEU A 335 -1.59 2.67 24.17
N ALA A 336 -1.40 1.42 24.58
CA ALA A 336 -0.64 1.11 25.79
C ALA A 336 0.85 1.48 25.72
N ALA A 337 1.48 1.35 24.55
CA ALA A 337 2.92 1.58 24.36
C ALA A 337 3.21 2.37 23.07
N PRO A 338 2.76 3.63 22.97
CA PRO A 338 2.79 4.38 21.71
C PRO A 338 4.22 4.66 21.24
N GLY A 339 5.17 4.91 22.16
CA GLY A 339 6.58 5.08 21.79
C GLY A 339 7.21 3.82 21.16
N TRP A 340 6.90 2.64 21.69
CA TRP A 340 7.35 1.36 21.09
C TRP A 340 6.68 1.09 19.75
N THR A 341 5.37 1.36 19.64
CA THR A 341 4.65 1.25 18.35
C THR A 341 5.27 2.18 17.30
N LEU A 342 5.63 3.41 17.67
CA LEU A 342 6.32 4.36 16.81
C LEU A 342 7.66 3.79 16.31
N ILE A 343 8.54 3.39 17.23
CA ILE A 343 9.89 2.88 16.88
C ILE A 343 9.80 1.64 16.00
N VAL A 344 8.99 0.65 16.40
CA VAL A 344 8.84 -0.60 15.63
C VAL A 344 8.29 -0.31 14.24
N SER A 345 7.33 0.59 14.11
CA SER A 345 6.76 0.92 12.79
C SER A 345 7.79 1.59 11.87
N LEU A 346 8.64 2.48 12.40
CA LEU A 346 9.74 3.07 11.62
C LEU A 346 10.80 2.03 11.23
N MET A 347 11.12 1.08 12.12
CA MET A 347 12.01 -0.02 11.79
C MET A 347 11.42 -0.93 10.71
N LEU A 348 10.12 -1.22 10.76
CA LEU A 348 9.43 -2.01 9.74
C LEU A 348 9.37 -1.25 8.40
N ALA A 349 9.20 0.07 8.41
CA ALA A 349 9.30 0.89 7.20
C ALA A 349 10.69 0.76 6.55
N ALA A 350 11.77 0.84 7.33
CA ALA A 350 13.13 0.63 6.83
C ALA A 350 13.36 -0.81 6.34
N TYR A 351 12.82 -1.80 7.06
CA TYR A 351 12.95 -3.22 6.70
C TYR A 351 12.35 -3.53 5.32
N VAL A 352 11.14 -3.04 5.02
CA VAL A 352 10.48 -3.33 3.73
C VAL A 352 11.14 -2.62 2.54
N THR A 353 11.90 -1.55 2.78
CA THR A 353 12.66 -0.83 1.75
C THR A 353 14.08 -1.38 1.55
N LEU A 354 14.62 -2.10 2.54
CA LEU A 354 16.00 -2.58 2.50
C LEU A 354 16.33 -3.44 1.27
N PRO A 355 15.48 -4.38 0.80
CA PRO A 355 15.78 -5.18 -0.39
C PRO A 355 16.04 -4.35 -1.64
N VAL A 356 15.37 -3.21 -1.78
CA VAL A 356 15.56 -2.29 -2.91
C VAL A 356 16.80 -1.42 -2.69
N ALA A 357 17.00 -0.94 -1.47
CA ALA A 357 18.12 -0.06 -1.13
C ALA A 357 19.51 -0.69 -1.22
N VAL A 358 19.62 -2.03 -1.24
CA VAL A 358 20.90 -2.74 -1.45
C VAL A 358 21.26 -2.97 -2.92
N SER A 359 20.37 -2.61 -3.85
CA SER A 359 20.62 -2.72 -5.29
C SER A 359 21.25 -1.44 -5.83
N ALA A 360 22.35 -1.59 -6.56
CA ALA A 360 23.10 -0.47 -7.15
C ALA A 360 22.22 0.37 -8.10
N LYS A 361 21.32 -0.28 -8.87
CA LYS A 361 20.39 0.41 -9.77
C LYS A 361 19.47 1.40 -9.05
N TYR A 362 18.93 1.02 -7.89
CA TYR A 362 18.03 1.91 -7.16
C TYR A 362 18.79 2.95 -6.33
N GLN A 363 20.02 2.61 -5.90
CA GLN A 363 20.92 3.61 -5.31
C GLN A 363 21.27 4.71 -6.31
N SER A 364 21.63 4.38 -7.56
CA SER A 364 21.90 5.40 -8.59
C SER A 364 20.65 6.22 -8.92
N ALA A 365 19.51 5.56 -9.14
CA ALA A 365 18.25 6.27 -9.38
C ALA A 365 17.89 7.26 -8.26
N CYS A 366 18.06 6.86 -6.99
CA CYS A 366 17.75 7.71 -5.85
C CYS A 366 18.81 8.81 -5.62
N VAL A 367 20.09 8.44 -5.53
CA VAL A 367 21.17 9.35 -5.14
C VAL A 367 21.58 10.28 -6.28
N GLU A 368 21.63 9.78 -7.51
CA GLU A 368 22.17 10.52 -8.66
C GLU A 368 21.06 11.24 -9.43
N TRP A 369 19.87 10.62 -9.56
CA TRP A 369 18.76 11.21 -10.32
C TRP A 369 17.66 11.81 -9.44
N GLY A 370 17.75 11.67 -8.12
CA GLY A 370 16.73 12.17 -7.18
C GLY A 370 15.38 11.45 -7.27
N ALA A 371 15.33 10.27 -7.89
CA ALA A 371 14.13 9.48 -8.11
C ALA A 371 14.08 8.29 -7.15
N CYS A 372 13.78 8.54 -5.86
CA CYS A 372 13.78 7.52 -4.82
C CYS A 372 12.43 6.80 -4.66
N GLY A 373 11.36 7.32 -5.25
CA GLY A 373 10.05 6.69 -5.14
C GLY A 373 9.90 5.44 -6.02
N TYR A 374 9.66 4.27 -5.39
CA TYR A 374 9.34 3.04 -6.10
C TYR A 374 8.25 2.20 -5.40
N LEU A 375 8.05 0.96 -5.84
CA LEU A 375 6.98 0.07 -5.36
C LEU A 375 7.03 -0.19 -3.85
N ASP A 376 8.21 -0.26 -3.26
CA ASP A 376 8.44 -0.46 -1.82
C ASP A 376 8.13 0.78 -0.98
N SER A 377 8.19 1.97 -1.57
CA SER A 377 7.78 3.22 -0.94
C SER A 377 6.30 3.18 -0.50
N ARG A 378 5.44 2.45 -1.22
CA ARG A 378 4.03 2.24 -0.82
C ARG A 378 3.90 1.32 0.39
N MET A 379 4.80 0.36 0.57
CA MET A 379 4.81 -0.51 1.75
C MET A 379 5.27 0.26 2.99
N SER A 380 6.34 1.04 2.86
CA SER A 380 6.87 1.84 3.97
C SER A 380 5.89 2.92 4.40
N TYR A 381 5.13 3.51 3.47
CA TYR A 381 4.03 4.43 3.78
C TYR A 381 3.03 3.87 4.80
N LEU A 382 2.66 2.59 4.70
CA LEU A 382 1.74 1.94 5.63
C LEU A 382 2.29 2.00 7.06
N ALA A 383 3.55 1.62 7.24
CA ALA A 383 4.20 1.60 8.54
C ALA A 383 4.50 3.02 9.07
N VAL A 384 4.91 3.97 8.21
CA VAL A 384 5.07 5.38 8.60
C VAL A 384 3.75 5.98 9.09
N THR A 385 2.62 5.59 8.50
CA THR A 385 1.31 6.09 8.92
C THR A 385 0.91 5.55 10.31
N VAL A 386 1.27 4.29 10.62
CA VAL A 386 1.13 3.74 11.98
C VAL A 386 2.03 4.49 12.97
N ALA A 387 3.27 4.79 12.56
CA ALA A 387 4.19 5.63 13.34
C ALA A 387 3.59 7.01 13.64
N LEU A 388 3.00 7.67 12.65
CA LEU A 388 2.35 8.98 12.82
C LEU A 388 1.19 8.93 13.82
N MET A 389 0.32 7.92 13.71
CA MET A 389 -0.75 7.68 14.70
C MET A 389 -0.17 7.47 16.11
N ALA A 390 0.88 6.67 16.23
CA ALA A 390 1.54 6.40 17.51
C ALA A 390 2.24 7.64 18.08
N ALA A 391 2.78 8.52 17.24
CA ALA A 391 3.37 9.79 17.64
C ALA A 391 2.33 10.74 18.26
N VAL A 392 1.10 10.79 17.70
CA VAL A 392 -0.01 11.55 18.32
C VAL A 392 -0.32 11.02 19.72
N ALA A 393 -0.41 9.71 19.89
CA ALA A 393 -0.65 9.10 21.20
C ALA A 393 0.51 9.34 22.19
N ALA A 394 1.76 9.27 21.73
CA ALA A 394 2.94 9.54 22.55
C ALA A 394 2.98 11.01 23.00
N GLY A 395 2.79 11.96 22.08
CA GLY A 395 2.75 13.39 22.38
C GLY A 395 1.65 13.75 23.38
N TRP A 396 0.46 13.16 23.25
CA TRP A 396 -0.62 13.34 24.22
C TRP A 396 -0.23 12.90 25.64
N ARG A 397 0.53 11.81 25.77
CA ARG A 397 0.99 11.31 27.08
C ARG A 397 2.07 12.17 27.72
N LEU A 398 2.86 12.89 26.91
CA LEU A 398 3.89 13.81 27.39
C LEU A 398 3.28 15.11 27.95
N CYS A 399 2.05 15.45 27.57
CA CYS A 399 1.35 16.59 28.16
C CYS A 399 0.86 16.26 29.59
N GLY A 400 1.28 17.08 30.57
CA GLY A 400 0.94 16.89 31.98
C GLY A 400 -0.51 17.27 32.34
N GLN A 401 -0.95 18.47 31.92
CA GLN A 401 -2.28 19.00 32.28
C GLN A 401 -3.37 18.64 31.26
N ALA A 402 -4.61 18.48 31.72
CA ALA A 402 -5.75 18.17 30.86
C ALA A 402 -6.02 19.23 29.77
N ARG A 403 -5.78 20.51 30.11
CA ARG A 403 -5.91 21.63 29.17
C ARG A 403 -4.89 21.54 28.04
N ASP A 404 -3.64 21.24 28.37
CA ASP A 404 -2.54 21.13 27.39
C ASP A 404 -2.71 19.91 26.51
N ARG A 405 -3.16 18.79 27.08
CA ARG A 405 -3.56 17.60 26.33
C ARG A 405 -4.60 17.93 25.27
N ARG A 406 -5.71 18.57 25.65
CA ARG A 406 -6.78 18.96 24.71
C ARG A 406 -6.26 19.88 23.61
N ARG A 407 -5.44 20.88 23.96
CA ARG A 407 -4.81 21.80 23.00
C ARG A 407 -3.88 21.07 22.03
N PHE A 408 -3.04 20.17 22.54
CA PHE A 408 -2.15 19.34 21.74
C PHE A 408 -2.95 18.50 20.74
N LEU A 409 -4.01 17.82 21.18
CA LEU A 409 -4.83 16.99 20.29
C LEU A 409 -5.50 17.81 19.19
N ILE A 410 -6.07 18.96 19.53
CA ILE A 410 -6.68 19.87 18.55
C ILE A 410 -5.61 20.34 17.56
N GLY A 411 -4.45 20.77 18.04
CA GLY A 411 -3.33 21.21 17.20
C GLY A 411 -2.80 20.11 16.29
N ALA A 412 -2.64 18.88 16.80
CA ALA A 412 -2.19 17.73 16.03
C ALA A 412 -3.21 17.35 14.94
N CYS A 413 -4.51 17.29 15.27
CA CYS A 413 -5.55 16.98 14.29
C CYS A 413 -5.67 18.10 13.23
N ALA A 414 -5.55 19.37 13.63
CA ALA A 414 -5.53 20.50 12.72
C ALA A 414 -4.32 20.46 11.78
N ALA A 415 -3.12 20.17 12.30
CA ALA A 415 -1.91 20.03 11.49
C ALA A 415 -2.04 18.88 10.47
N LEU A 416 -2.58 17.73 10.88
CA LEU A 416 -2.87 16.61 9.98
C LEU A 416 -3.93 16.96 8.94
N GLY A 417 -4.94 17.75 9.30
CA GLY A 417 -5.92 18.30 8.36
C GLY A 417 -5.30 19.25 7.34
N VAL A 418 -4.39 20.15 7.76
CA VAL A 418 -3.64 21.01 6.83
C VAL A 418 -2.77 20.17 5.90
N MET A 419 -2.08 19.14 6.42
CA MET A 419 -1.31 18.22 5.58
C MET A 419 -2.21 17.52 4.55
N ALA A 420 -3.40 17.05 4.94
CA ALA A 420 -4.35 16.44 4.02
C ALA A 420 -4.83 17.42 2.93
N ALA A 421 -5.08 18.69 3.28
CA ALA A 421 -5.42 19.72 2.30
C ALA A 421 -4.27 19.94 1.30
N LEU A 422 -3.02 20.05 1.78
CA LEU A 422 -1.85 20.22 0.92
C LEU A 422 -1.60 19.03 0.00
N VAL A 423 -1.81 17.80 0.51
CA VAL A 423 -1.74 16.57 -0.31
C VAL A 423 -2.87 16.56 -1.35
N SER A 424 -4.07 16.98 -0.99
CA SER A 424 -5.21 17.06 -1.91
C SER A 424 -4.93 18.01 -3.08
N ILE A 425 -4.33 19.17 -2.81
CA ILE A 425 -3.91 20.13 -3.84
C ILE A 425 -2.88 19.52 -4.79
N TYR A 426 -1.86 18.87 -4.22
CA TYR A 426 -0.84 18.17 -5.02
C TYR A 426 -1.46 17.07 -5.89
N ASN A 427 -2.33 16.24 -5.29
CA ASN A 427 -3.01 15.15 -5.99
C ASN A 427 -3.93 15.67 -7.10
N ALA A 428 -4.64 16.79 -6.89
CA ALA A 428 -5.46 17.43 -7.91
C ALA A 428 -4.61 17.92 -9.10
N GLY A 429 -3.44 18.51 -8.82
CA GLY A 429 -2.47 18.87 -9.86
C GLY A 429 -2.01 17.65 -10.66
N LYS A 430 -1.57 16.59 -9.97
CA LYS A 430 -1.12 15.36 -10.63
C LYS A 430 -2.23 14.65 -11.41
N ALA A 431 -3.46 14.69 -10.91
CA ALA A 431 -4.61 14.15 -11.64
C ALA A 431 -4.90 14.94 -12.93
N ARG A 432 -4.58 16.25 -13.01
CA ARG A 432 -4.64 16.98 -14.28
C ARG A 432 -3.59 16.49 -15.27
N ASP A 433 -2.34 16.33 -14.83
CA ASP A 433 -1.26 15.77 -15.67
C ASP A 433 -1.68 14.41 -16.24
N MET A 434 -2.27 13.56 -15.40
CA MET A 434 -2.74 12.23 -15.79
C MET A 434 -3.96 12.25 -16.72
N ARG A 435 -4.80 13.29 -16.68
CA ARG A 435 -5.91 13.46 -17.64
C ARG A 435 -5.39 13.74 -19.04
N HIS A 436 -4.30 14.49 -19.19
CA HIS A 436 -3.70 14.72 -20.51
C HIS A 436 -3.22 13.42 -21.17
N VAL A 437 -2.66 12.49 -20.38
CA VAL A 437 -2.35 11.13 -20.87
C VAL A 437 -3.63 10.36 -21.19
N HIS A 438 -4.67 10.46 -20.36
CA HIS A 438 -5.95 9.79 -20.61
C HIS A 438 -6.62 10.27 -21.91
N GLU A 439 -6.53 11.56 -22.23
CA GLU A 439 -7.09 12.15 -23.46
C GLU A 439 -6.49 11.55 -24.72
N VAL A 440 -5.21 11.15 -24.71
CA VAL A 440 -4.59 10.41 -25.82
C VAL A 440 -5.35 9.11 -26.10
N TRP A 441 -5.65 8.35 -25.06
CA TRP A 441 -6.40 7.10 -25.19
C TRP A 441 -7.85 7.32 -25.66
N LEU A 442 -8.51 8.40 -25.21
CA LEU A 442 -9.85 8.76 -25.68
C LEU A 442 -9.84 9.16 -27.16
N ARG A 443 -8.84 9.93 -27.60
CA ARG A 443 -8.66 10.27 -29.02
C ARG A 443 -8.39 9.03 -29.86
N ALA A 444 -7.53 8.13 -29.39
CA ALA A 444 -7.29 6.85 -30.05
C ALA A 444 -8.61 6.07 -30.21
N ASP A 445 -9.37 5.91 -29.14
CA ASP A 445 -10.65 5.18 -29.15
C ASP A 445 -11.68 5.81 -30.11
N ALA A 446 -11.70 7.14 -30.23
CA ALA A 446 -12.57 7.82 -31.21
C ALA A 446 -12.10 7.60 -32.66
N LEU A 447 -10.79 7.64 -32.91
CA LEU A 447 -10.22 7.52 -34.25
C LEU A 447 -10.24 6.08 -34.78
N VAL A 448 -10.10 5.07 -33.93
CA VAL A 448 -10.14 3.66 -34.37
C VAL A 448 -11.49 3.24 -34.93
N CYS A 449 -12.58 3.91 -34.55
CA CYS A 449 -13.91 3.67 -35.12
C CYS A 449 -14.20 4.49 -36.38
N ALA A 450 -13.36 5.47 -36.73
CA ALA A 450 -13.56 6.30 -37.91
C ALA A 450 -13.14 5.61 -39.22
N GLY A 451 -12.31 4.56 -39.14
CA GLY A 451 -11.84 3.78 -40.28
C GLY A 451 -10.45 3.20 -40.06
N PRO A 452 -9.99 2.30 -40.96
CA PRO A 452 -8.65 1.73 -40.87
C PRO A 452 -7.58 2.81 -41.07
N ILE A 453 -6.43 2.66 -40.39
CA ILE A 453 -5.27 3.53 -40.57
C ILE A 453 -4.67 3.27 -41.97
N PRO A 454 -4.48 4.28 -42.82
CA PRO A 454 -3.82 4.11 -44.11
C PRO A 454 -2.40 3.55 -43.95
N PRO A 455 -1.90 2.69 -44.85
CA PRO A 455 -0.57 2.08 -44.74
C PRO A 455 0.57 3.09 -44.54
N ASP A 456 0.53 4.21 -45.26
CA ASP A 456 1.54 5.28 -45.18
C ASP A 456 1.14 6.41 -44.20
N GLY A 457 0.00 6.28 -43.52
CA GLY A 457 -0.60 7.31 -42.68
C GLY A 457 -0.26 7.19 -41.19
N MET A 458 0.60 6.26 -40.78
CA MET A 458 0.82 5.98 -39.34
C MET A 458 1.38 7.19 -38.59
N GLU A 459 2.37 7.89 -39.16
CA GLU A 459 2.96 9.07 -38.50
C GLU A 459 1.92 10.19 -38.32
N ALA A 460 1.12 10.46 -39.36
CA ALA A 460 0.03 11.42 -39.29
C ALA A 460 -1.06 10.99 -38.29
N TRP A 461 -1.35 9.70 -38.19
CA TRP A 461 -2.31 9.16 -37.22
C TRP A 461 -1.79 9.30 -35.79
N VAL A 462 -0.52 8.98 -35.54
CA VAL A 462 0.12 9.15 -34.22
C VAL A 462 0.11 10.63 -33.83
N GLN A 463 0.39 11.55 -34.75
CA GLN A 463 0.30 12.99 -34.49
C GLN A 463 -1.12 13.47 -34.17
N GLN A 464 -2.16 12.81 -34.68
CA GLN A 464 -3.55 13.11 -34.32
C GLN A 464 -3.93 12.56 -32.94
N VAL A 465 -3.43 11.37 -32.60
CA VAL A 465 -3.74 10.69 -31.33
C VAL A 465 -2.94 11.28 -30.17
N ASP A 466 -1.63 11.42 -30.36
CA ASP A 466 -0.67 11.86 -29.35
C ASP A 466 0.25 12.98 -29.86
N PRO A 467 -0.30 14.17 -30.16
CA PRO A 467 0.48 15.31 -30.67
C PRO A 467 1.58 15.79 -29.71
N SER A 468 1.46 15.46 -28.43
CA SER A 468 2.39 15.88 -27.38
C SER A 468 3.38 14.79 -26.96
N GLY A 469 3.28 13.58 -27.54
CA GLY A 469 4.18 12.46 -27.23
C GLY A 469 4.10 12.00 -25.77
N PHE A 470 2.90 11.96 -25.17
CA PHE A 470 2.71 11.51 -23.80
C PHE A 470 2.85 10.00 -23.62
N VAL A 471 2.61 9.22 -24.67
CA VAL A 471 2.73 7.75 -24.65
C VAL A 471 4.18 7.37 -24.88
N VAL A 472 4.79 6.80 -23.83
CA VAL A 472 6.20 6.40 -23.83
C VAL A 472 6.29 4.88 -23.96
N VAL A 473 7.07 4.36 -24.90
CA VAL A 473 7.36 2.93 -25.04
C VAL A 473 8.81 2.63 -24.66
N ASN A 474 9.06 1.45 -24.09
CA ASN A 474 10.41 1.01 -23.79
C ASN A 474 11.15 0.64 -25.11
N PRO A 475 12.41 1.07 -25.31
CA PRO A 475 13.25 0.61 -26.42
C PRO A 475 13.38 -0.92 -26.46
N PRO A 476 13.56 -1.54 -27.64
CA PRO A 476 13.74 -0.93 -28.97
C PRO A 476 12.42 -0.57 -29.68
N ASN A 477 11.27 -0.76 -29.04
CA ASN A 477 9.97 -0.53 -29.66
C ASN A 477 9.78 0.95 -30.01
N GLN A 478 9.08 1.22 -31.10
CA GLN A 478 8.67 2.57 -31.47
C GLN A 478 7.17 2.78 -31.16
N VAL A 479 6.81 4.02 -30.81
CA VAL A 479 5.42 4.39 -30.50
C VAL A 479 4.49 4.04 -31.68
N ALA A 480 4.95 4.26 -32.91
CA ALA A 480 4.21 3.92 -34.12
C ALA A 480 3.90 2.42 -34.26
N ASP A 481 4.84 1.54 -33.86
CA ASP A 481 4.64 0.10 -33.95
C ASP A 481 3.59 -0.38 -32.95
N PHE A 482 3.59 0.17 -31.73
CA PHE A 482 2.55 -0.09 -30.75
C PHE A 482 1.16 0.31 -31.27
N TRP A 483 1.03 1.52 -31.82
CA TRP A 483 -0.26 2.00 -32.33
C TRP A 483 -0.77 1.19 -33.53
N ARG A 484 0.14 0.70 -34.39
CA ARG A 484 -0.19 -0.17 -35.53
C ARG A 484 -0.92 -1.44 -35.11
N VAL A 485 -0.57 -2.01 -33.95
CA VAL A 485 -1.22 -3.22 -33.41
C VAL A 485 -2.39 -2.89 -32.49
N TYR A 486 -2.30 -1.79 -31.72
CA TYR A 486 -3.36 -1.37 -30.79
C TYR A 486 -4.65 -1.00 -31.53
N ALA A 487 -4.55 -0.19 -32.58
CA ALA A 487 -5.71 0.35 -33.27
C ALA A 487 -6.69 -0.72 -33.80
N PRO A 488 -6.26 -1.72 -34.60
CA PRO A 488 -7.16 -2.77 -35.08
C PRO A 488 -7.70 -3.64 -33.95
N TRP A 489 -6.86 -3.95 -32.94
CA TRP A 489 -7.28 -4.72 -31.77
C TRP A 489 -8.36 -4.01 -30.96
N ARG A 490 -8.25 -2.69 -30.79
CA ARG A 490 -9.24 -1.88 -30.07
C ARG A 490 -10.52 -1.74 -30.88
N ALA A 491 -10.41 -1.48 -32.19
CA ALA A 491 -11.56 -1.34 -33.08
C ALA A 491 -12.49 -2.57 -33.03
N GLN A 492 -11.91 -3.79 -33.02
CA GLN A 492 -12.66 -5.04 -32.89
C GLN A 492 -13.49 -5.15 -31.60
N ARG A 493 -13.14 -4.41 -30.55
CA ARG A 493 -13.77 -4.50 -29.22
C ARG A 493 -14.79 -3.42 -28.94
N ILE A 494 -14.67 -2.25 -29.57
CA ILE A 494 -15.50 -1.09 -29.24
C ILE A 494 -16.32 -0.54 -30.41
N CYS A 495 -16.03 -0.94 -31.65
CA CYS A 495 -16.74 -0.45 -32.85
C CYS A 495 -17.69 -1.48 -33.47
N GLN A 496 -17.71 -2.71 -32.93
CA GLN A 496 -18.71 -3.74 -33.24
C GLN A 496 -19.89 -3.60 -32.27
#